data_AF-A0A7S1LCH9-F1
#
_entry.id   AF-A0A7S1LCH9-F1
#
_cell.length_a   1.000
_cell.length_b   1.000
_cell.length_c   1.000
_cell.angle_alpha   90.00
_cell.angle_beta   90.00
_cell.angle_gamma   90.00
#
_symmetry.space_group_name_H-M   'P 1'
#
loop_
_entity.id
_entity.type
_entity.pdbx_description
1 polymer ?
#
loop_
_entity_poly.entity_id
_entity_poly.type
_entity_poly.pdbx_seq_one_letter_code
_entity_poly.pdbx_strand_id
1 'polypeptide(L)'
;VSVLYWWRFTQNPQTPMVGVEERQVRDSAVWQAMRNTLGLIAAERPRDGVEAMESYVGLAQQGQAVPPQVTTVYMDSRPKPKQTVPAEATSDTRWAANYAAQVAPPKPVKTGEDGEEEEPAEAEEDKGELPDVVSEQQLFAAFGEGLSETEAYRVFVALKRLLDKEPLAKARFWGKILGTQRDYYICEAKIDESRVPEKDEAEAEEVEQVGKPPETIYQALNTYRAKEAARVLAEDAKGANEFTYYVATSDDLTAWVRLPDVLPQHIVAARDICKLFTGNLTAAVDTLPAFPGCEKHYLRAQIARISHACLVCPKNTFVQEAPEEEEDDEDEDAPKKPKRYDVPAPEEPPALNPTEAPDASDPEAVAPVKTWFDGFKNDELLDTRQWVHMAPQLLRDGRATVFKPEEDAPADDEPEDEPPAAPVEYVNPFLGDVDHDAPLSFASYSAQSLTPWATRKAFATEGARTKRFLIRSLRWPGAMCVAETTDDQPGATYQNVYVGRGVKAPSSGHGFCPPLPPAPCAEFPTQMLKLNNDCTRDDELEFEPEPPKPAVEAGEDEEGAEEDE
;
A
#
# COMPACT_ATOMS: atom_id res chain seq x y z
N VAL A 1 30.19 53.72 36.69
CA VAL A 1 31.11 53.63 37.86
C VAL A 1 31.27 52.19 38.35
N SER A 2 30.19 51.40 38.42
CA SER A 2 30.24 50.01 38.94
C SER A 2 30.91 48.96 38.03
N VAL A 3 30.94 49.15 36.70
CA VAL A 3 31.60 48.21 35.76
C VAL A 3 33.14 48.29 35.82
N LEU A 4 33.69 49.49 36.06
CA LEU A 4 35.14 49.70 36.26
C LEU A 4 35.64 49.01 37.53
N TYR A 5 34.78 48.81 38.52
CA TYR A 5 35.10 48.10 39.76
C TYR A 5 35.19 46.59 39.55
N TRP A 6 34.34 46.03 38.68
CA TRP A 6 34.29 44.60 38.40
C TRP A 6 35.47 44.13 37.54
N TRP A 7 35.87 44.93 36.55
CA TRP A 7 37.07 44.66 35.72
C TRP A 7 38.38 44.75 36.52
N ARG A 8 38.39 45.51 37.62
CA ARG A 8 39.50 45.59 38.57
C ARG A 8 39.71 44.31 39.40
N PHE A 9 38.71 43.44 39.48
CA PHE A 9 38.71 42.28 40.38
C PHE A 9 39.12 40.97 39.69
N THR A 10 39.02 40.88 38.36
CA THR A 10 39.25 39.64 37.62
C THR A 10 40.70 39.44 37.16
N GLN A 11 41.60 40.39 37.40
CA GLN A 11 43.04 40.21 37.16
C GLN A 11 43.86 40.40 38.43
N ASN A 12 44.70 39.39 38.67
CA ASN A 12 45.71 39.21 39.72
C ASN A 12 46.08 40.48 40.55
N PRO A 13 45.85 40.51 41.88
CA PRO A 13 45.93 41.74 42.70
C PRO A 13 47.35 42.27 42.98
N GLN A 14 48.39 41.80 42.27
CA GLN A 14 49.80 42.14 42.54
C GLN A 14 50.52 42.85 41.39
N THR A 15 49.85 43.16 40.27
CA THR A 15 50.42 43.99 39.20
C THR A 15 49.70 45.34 39.13
N PRO A 16 50.33 46.46 39.48
CA PRO A 16 49.74 47.77 39.27
C PRO A 16 49.70 48.04 37.76
N MET A 17 48.52 47.94 37.14
CA MET A 17 48.32 48.48 35.79
C MET A 17 48.36 50.01 35.85
N VAL A 18 49.58 50.54 35.92
CA VAL A 18 49.90 51.90 35.50
C VAL A 18 49.77 51.91 33.98
N GLY A 19 48.81 52.67 33.45
CA GLY A 19 48.85 53.09 32.04
C GLY A 19 47.67 52.72 31.14
N VAL A 20 46.51 52.32 31.65
CA VAL A 20 45.30 52.25 30.80
C VAL A 20 44.50 53.54 30.98
N GLU A 21 44.53 54.43 29.99
CA GLU A 21 43.71 55.64 30.00
C GLU A 21 42.22 55.27 29.96
N GLU A 22 41.38 56.00 30.70
CA GLU A 22 39.93 55.75 30.77
C GLU A 22 39.24 55.79 29.39
N ARG A 23 39.80 56.56 28.45
CA ARG A 23 39.37 56.57 27.04
C ARG A 23 39.60 55.21 26.37
N GLN A 24 40.77 54.61 26.55
CA GLN A 24 41.10 53.30 25.96
C GLN A 24 40.19 52.19 26.49
N VAL A 25 39.75 52.28 27.76
CA VAL A 25 38.76 51.34 28.31
C VAL A 25 37.39 51.52 27.64
N ARG A 26 36.94 52.76 27.44
CA ARG A 26 35.64 53.07 26.82
C ARG A 26 35.59 52.75 25.32
N ASP A 27 36.74 52.79 24.66
CA ASP A 27 36.87 52.43 23.25
C ASP A 27 37.11 50.92 23.05
N SER A 28 37.32 50.15 24.14
CA SER A 28 37.52 48.72 24.05
C SER A 28 36.25 47.99 23.56
N ALA A 29 36.45 46.95 22.73
CA ALA A 29 35.36 46.13 22.22
C ALA A 29 34.54 45.48 23.34
N VAL A 30 35.19 45.11 24.45
CA VAL A 30 34.53 44.54 25.63
C VAL A 30 33.60 45.56 26.30
N TRP A 31 34.03 46.82 26.41
CA TRP A 31 33.19 47.88 26.97
C TRP A 31 31.98 48.17 26.09
N GLN A 32 32.16 48.24 24.77
CA GLN A 32 31.06 48.45 23.83
C GLN A 32 30.07 47.28 23.84
N ALA A 33 30.57 46.03 23.86
CA ALA A 33 29.73 44.85 23.97
C ALA A 33 28.91 44.87 25.28
N MET A 34 29.57 45.06 26.43
CA MET A 34 28.88 45.10 27.73
C MET A 34 27.90 46.28 27.85
N ARG A 35 28.20 47.43 27.23
CA ARG A 35 27.29 48.56 27.16
C ARG A 35 26.03 48.23 26.38
N ASN A 36 26.18 47.57 25.22
CA ASN A 36 25.06 47.21 24.37
C ASN A 36 24.18 46.13 25.03
N THR A 37 24.78 45.14 25.68
CA THR A 37 24.04 44.07 26.38
C THR A 37 23.25 44.60 27.57
N LEU A 38 23.87 45.43 28.40
CA LEU A 38 23.19 46.08 29.52
C LEU A 38 22.12 47.07 29.02
N GLY A 39 22.33 47.71 27.87
CA GLY A 39 21.33 48.52 27.21
C GLY A 39 20.08 47.72 26.80
N LEU A 40 20.27 46.52 26.24
CA LEU A 40 19.19 45.61 25.87
C LEU A 40 18.43 45.07 27.09
N ILE A 41 19.15 44.62 28.12
CA ILE A 41 18.54 44.13 29.37
C ILE A 41 17.73 45.25 30.05
N ALA A 42 18.24 46.49 30.04
CA ALA A 42 17.54 47.63 30.61
C ALA A 42 16.28 48.02 29.84
N ALA A 43 16.27 47.83 28.51
CA ALA A 43 15.14 48.11 27.64
C ALA A 43 14.03 47.04 27.78
N GLU A 44 14.39 45.76 27.76
CA GLU A 44 13.43 44.65 27.77
C GLU A 44 13.00 44.22 29.18
N ARG A 45 13.80 44.50 30.22
CA ARG A 45 13.54 44.18 31.63
C ARG A 45 13.08 42.73 31.86
N PRO A 46 13.93 41.73 31.53
CA PRO A 46 13.63 40.33 31.80
C PRO A 46 13.42 40.07 33.30
N ARG A 47 12.65 39.03 33.63
CA ARG A 47 12.36 38.65 35.03
C ARG A 47 13.63 38.31 35.82
N ASP A 48 14.60 37.66 35.17
CA ASP A 48 15.95 37.43 35.71
C ASP A 48 16.98 37.92 34.69
N GLY A 49 17.62 39.05 35.00
CA GLY A 49 18.60 39.68 34.11
C GLY A 49 19.96 38.99 34.10
N VAL A 50 20.26 38.16 35.10
CA VAL A 50 21.56 37.47 35.19
C VAL A 50 21.56 36.23 34.31
N GLU A 51 20.49 35.44 34.37
CA GLU A 51 20.32 34.25 33.52
C GLU A 51 20.22 34.64 32.03
N ALA A 52 19.53 35.74 31.73
CA ALA A 52 19.39 36.23 30.36
C ALA A 52 20.67 36.90 29.82
N MET A 53 21.68 37.15 30.66
CA MET A 53 22.85 37.95 30.27
C MET A 53 23.66 37.28 29.16
N GLU A 54 23.82 35.97 29.18
CA GLU A 54 24.58 35.22 28.16
C GLU A 54 23.90 35.30 26.78
N SER A 55 22.56 35.20 26.74
CA SER A 55 21.81 35.30 25.48
C SER A 55 21.84 36.72 24.91
N TYR A 56 21.72 37.76 25.75
CA TYR A 56 21.85 39.15 25.31
C TYR A 56 23.28 39.51 24.87
N VAL A 57 24.33 38.89 25.45
CA VAL A 57 25.72 39.01 24.98
C VAL A 57 25.87 38.48 23.56
N GLY A 58 25.31 37.30 23.27
CA GLY A 58 25.25 36.80 21.89
C GLY A 58 24.50 37.76 20.96
N LEU A 59 23.36 38.30 21.41
CA LEU A 59 22.50 39.19 20.64
C LEU A 59 23.17 40.54 20.31
N ALA A 60 23.92 41.11 21.26
CA ALA A 60 24.66 42.36 21.06
C ALA A 60 25.90 42.21 20.16
N GLN A 61 26.47 41.00 20.07
CA GLN A 61 27.66 40.73 19.25
C GLN A 61 27.31 40.37 17.80
N GLN A 62 26.22 39.63 17.57
CA GLN A 62 25.89 39.09 16.26
C GLN A 62 25.03 40.02 15.40
N GLY A 63 24.47 41.10 15.96
CA GLY A 63 23.74 42.14 15.22
C GLY A 63 22.44 41.69 14.53
N GLN A 64 22.15 40.40 14.53
CA GLN A 64 20.86 39.83 14.22
C GLN A 64 20.23 39.36 15.51
N ALA A 65 19.07 39.92 15.83
CA ALA A 65 18.18 39.30 16.79
C ALA A 65 17.88 37.90 16.24
N VAL A 66 18.38 36.86 16.89
CA VAL A 66 17.49 35.72 17.08
C VAL A 66 16.36 36.35 17.90
N PRO A 67 15.17 36.58 17.33
CA PRO A 67 14.08 37.13 18.12
C PRO A 67 14.00 36.25 19.35
N PRO A 68 13.85 36.83 20.56
CA PRO A 68 13.63 35.99 21.72
C PRO A 68 12.53 35.02 21.31
N GLN A 69 12.75 33.73 21.54
CA GLN A 69 11.64 32.79 21.56
C GLN A 69 10.76 33.16 22.77
N VAL A 70 10.21 34.37 22.77
CA VAL A 70 8.79 34.53 23.03
C VAL A 70 8.09 33.94 21.80
N THR A 71 8.22 32.63 21.71
CA THR A 71 7.06 31.84 21.44
C THR A 71 5.99 32.34 22.42
N THR A 72 5.15 33.26 21.96
CA THR A 72 3.74 33.25 22.35
C THR A 72 3.15 31.95 21.80
N VAL A 73 3.68 30.80 22.24
CA VAL A 73 3.13 29.47 22.03
C VAL A 73 1.92 29.28 22.95
N TYR A 74 1.75 30.16 23.95
CA TYR A 74 0.44 30.40 24.54
C TYR A 74 -0.27 31.54 23.80
N MET A 75 -1.06 31.12 22.80
CA MET A 75 -2.26 31.76 22.25
C MET A 75 -2.42 33.28 22.45
N ASP A 76 -1.98 34.07 21.47
CA ASP A 76 -2.77 35.25 21.12
C ASP A 76 -3.93 34.76 20.24
N SER A 77 -5.14 34.70 20.79
CA SER A 77 -6.35 34.15 20.16
C SER A 77 -6.91 35.02 19.03
N ARG A 78 -6.16 36.02 18.58
CA ARG A 78 -6.56 36.92 17.49
C ARG A 78 -6.08 36.34 16.16
N PRO A 79 -6.99 36.08 15.19
CA PRO A 79 -6.59 35.59 13.89
C PRO A 79 -5.69 36.63 13.21
N LYS A 80 -4.44 36.25 12.91
CA LYS A 80 -3.54 37.07 12.10
C LYS A 80 -4.10 37.14 10.67
N PRO A 81 -4.06 38.32 10.01
CA PRO A 81 -4.53 38.45 8.63
C PRO A 81 -3.70 37.54 7.70
N LYS A 82 -4.37 36.81 6.80
CA LYS A 82 -3.78 35.82 5.86
C LYS A 82 -2.53 36.32 5.11
N GLN A 83 -2.41 37.64 4.92
CA GLN A 83 -1.28 38.29 4.25
C GLN A 83 0.05 38.25 5.01
N THR A 84 0.03 37.99 6.33
CA THR A 84 1.25 37.95 7.17
C THR A 84 1.81 36.54 7.35
N VAL A 85 1.11 35.53 6.83
CA VAL A 85 1.53 34.13 6.87
C VAL A 85 2.32 33.84 5.58
N PRO A 86 3.55 33.31 5.65
CA PRO A 86 4.30 32.88 4.48
C PRO A 86 3.47 31.92 3.61
N ALA A 87 3.58 32.00 2.28
CA ALA A 87 2.80 31.14 1.38
C ALA A 87 3.02 29.65 1.66
N GLU A 88 4.25 29.24 2.01
CA GLU A 88 4.60 27.87 2.41
C GLU A 88 3.90 27.42 3.71
N ALA A 89 3.64 28.34 4.65
CA ALA A 89 2.87 27.99 5.86
C ALA A 89 1.37 27.80 5.56
N THR A 90 0.87 28.26 4.41
CA THR A 90 -0.53 28.04 4.02
C THR A 90 -0.78 26.65 3.46
N SER A 91 0.19 26.04 2.76
CA SER A 91 0.08 24.63 2.33
C SER A 91 -0.06 23.68 3.52
N ASP A 92 0.69 23.94 4.59
CA ASP A 92 0.65 23.14 5.83
C ASP A 92 -0.69 23.26 6.59
N THR A 93 -1.51 24.26 6.27
CA THR A 93 -2.83 24.48 6.90
C THR A 93 -4.01 24.06 6.02
N ARG A 94 -3.75 23.64 4.77
CA ARG A 94 -4.82 23.28 3.83
C ARG A 94 -5.66 22.13 4.34
N TRP A 95 -5.03 21.09 4.89
CA TRP A 95 -5.73 19.96 5.52
C TRP A 95 -6.68 20.42 6.63
N ALA A 96 -6.27 21.41 7.44
CA ALA A 96 -7.05 21.89 8.57
C ALA A 96 -8.26 22.71 8.12
N ALA A 97 -8.09 23.55 7.09
CA ALA A 97 -9.20 24.29 6.49
C ALA A 97 -10.21 23.33 5.83
N ASN A 98 -9.71 22.34 5.08
CA ASN A 98 -10.54 21.32 4.46
C ASN A 98 -11.27 20.48 5.50
N TYR A 99 -10.63 20.10 6.59
CA TYR A 99 -11.28 19.36 7.68
C TYR A 99 -12.31 20.22 8.44
N ALA A 100 -12.00 21.49 8.70
CA ALA A 100 -12.89 22.41 9.42
C ALA A 100 -14.16 22.74 8.62
N ALA A 101 -14.08 22.84 7.29
CA ALA A 101 -15.22 23.15 6.41
C ALA A 101 -16.34 22.09 6.41
N GLN A 102 -16.18 21.06 7.21
CA GLN A 102 -16.52 19.71 6.84
C GLN A 102 -16.94 18.92 8.09
N VAL A 103 -16.38 19.30 9.24
CA VAL A 103 -17.03 19.17 10.55
C VAL A 103 -18.00 20.34 10.81
N ALA A 104 -17.96 21.40 9.99
CA ALA A 104 -18.88 22.53 10.13
C ALA A 104 -20.34 22.06 10.00
N PRO A 105 -21.24 22.52 10.88
CA PRO A 105 -22.65 22.18 10.77
C PRO A 105 -23.22 22.64 9.42
N PRO A 106 -24.20 21.92 8.85
CA PRO A 106 -24.85 22.33 7.62
C PRO A 106 -25.39 23.76 7.79
N LYS A 107 -25.18 24.59 6.77
CA LYS A 107 -25.65 25.98 6.81
C LYS A 107 -27.17 25.95 6.87
N PRO A 108 -27.80 26.71 7.78
CA PRO A 108 -29.25 26.80 7.79
C PRO A 108 -29.73 27.33 6.44
N VAL A 109 -30.74 26.66 5.86
CA VAL A 109 -31.40 27.10 4.63
C VAL A 109 -31.88 28.53 4.87
N LYS A 110 -31.35 29.48 4.11
CA LYS A 110 -31.83 30.85 4.15
C LYS A 110 -33.11 30.89 3.33
N THR A 111 -34.25 31.02 3.99
CA THR A 111 -35.53 31.32 3.34
C THR A 111 -35.34 32.61 2.54
N GLY A 112 -35.42 32.51 1.21
CA GLY A 112 -35.45 33.67 0.32
C GLY A 112 -36.72 34.48 0.54
N GLU A 113 -36.70 35.75 0.12
CA GLU A 113 -37.87 36.64 0.17
C GLU A 113 -38.99 36.22 -0.82
N ASP A 114 -38.69 35.27 -1.71
CA ASP A 114 -39.64 34.55 -2.55
C ASP A 114 -39.80 33.13 -1.98
N GLY A 115 -40.98 32.86 -1.42
CA GLY A 115 -41.30 31.67 -0.61
C GLY A 115 -41.38 30.34 -1.38
N GLU A 116 -40.35 29.98 -2.13
CA GLU A 116 -40.11 28.61 -2.55
C GLU A 116 -39.21 27.94 -1.52
N GLU A 117 -39.83 27.14 -0.66
CA GLU A 117 -39.12 26.17 0.18
C GLU A 117 -38.50 25.14 -0.77
N GLU A 118 -37.18 25.19 -0.99
CA GLU A 118 -36.46 24.00 -1.46
C GLU A 118 -36.63 22.94 -0.37
N GLU A 119 -37.49 21.95 -0.62
CA GLU A 119 -37.57 20.77 0.23
C GLU A 119 -36.16 20.18 0.37
N PRO A 120 -35.70 19.86 1.60
CA PRO A 120 -34.49 19.09 1.74
C PRO A 120 -34.76 17.71 1.13
N ALA A 121 -34.25 17.50 -0.08
CA ALA A 121 -34.10 16.16 -0.65
C ALA A 121 -32.99 15.42 0.10
N GLU A 122 -33.16 15.22 1.40
CA GLU A 122 -32.48 14.15 2.13
C GLU A 122 -33.45 12.97 2.13
N ALA A 123 -33.69 12.41 0.95
CA ALA A 123 -34.01 10.99 0.91
C ALA A 123 -32.83 10.29 1.57
N GLU A 124 -33.09 9.47 2.58
CA GLU A 124 -32.11 8.53 3.12
C GLU A 124 -31.76 7.53 2.00
N GLU A 125 -30.96 7.97 1.04
CA GLU A 125 -30.26 7.07 0.13
C GLU A 125 -29.41 6.18 1.02
N ASP A 126 -29.51 4.86 0.83
CA ASP A 126 -28.66 3.91 1.53
C ASP A 126 -27.21 4.21 1.17
N LYS A 127 -26.50 4.84 2.10
CA LYS A 127 -25.15 5.35 1.84
C LYS A 127 -24.12 4.22 1.86
N GLY A 128 -24.51 2.98 2.15
CA GLY A 128 -23.56 1.88 2.32
C GLY A 128 -22.98 1.81 3.74
N GLU A 129 -22.25 0.74 4.02
CA GLU A 129 -21.78 0.41 5.37
C GLU A 129 -20.38 0.99 5.64
N LEU A 130 -20.26 1.78 6.72
CA LEU A 130 -18.99 2.27 7.25
C LEU A 130 -18.88 1.91 8.74
N PRO A 131 -17.95 1.02 9.14
CA PRO A 131 -17.66 0.74 10.54
C PRO A 131 -17.17 1.99 11.31
N ASP A 132 -17.40 2.02 12.61
CA ASP A 132 -16.89 3.10 13.47
C ASP A 132 -15.38 2.96 13.67
N VAL A 133 -14.63 3.62 12.78
CA VAL A 133 -13.17 3.69 12.80
C VAL A 133 -12.62 4.19 14.14
N VAL A 134 -13.35 5.03 14.88
CA VAL A 134 -12.84 5.54 16.17
C VAL A 134 -12.86 4.44 17.22
N SER A 135 -13.99 3.76 17.37
CA SER A 135 -14.12 2.63 18.31
C SER A 135 -13.16 1.49 17.96
N GLU A 136 -13.01 1.21 16.68
CA GLU A 136 -12.03 0.30 16.12
C GLU A 136 -10.59 0.65 16.51
N GLN A 137 -10.16 1.90 16.31
CA GLN A 137 -8.81 2.34 16.67
C GLN A 137 -8.57 2.39 18.18
N GLN A 138 -9.61 2.54 19.01
CA GLN A 138 -9.49 2.45 20.47
C GLN A 138 -9.06 1.05 20.94
N LEU A 139 -9.41 -0.01 20.19
CA LEU A 139 -8.94 -1.36 20.49
C LEU A 139 -7.42 -1.48 20.37
N PHE A 140 -6.83 -0.86 19.34
CA PHE A 140 -5.37 -0.80 19.16
C PHE A 140 -4.70 0.11 20.19
N ALA A 141 -5.34 1.22 20.57
CA ALA A 141 -4.83 2.15 21.57
C ALA A 141 -4.59 1.47 22.93
N ALA A 142 -5.34 0.42 23.27
CA ALA A 142 -5.11 -0.39 24.47
C ALA A 142 -3.72 -1.08 24.51
N PHE A 143 -3.10 -1.28 23.35
CA PHE A 143 -1.75 -1.84 23.20
C PHE A 143 -0.68 -0.76 22.96
N GLY A 144 -1.08 0.51 22.90
CA GLY A 144 -0.21 1.62 22.49
C GLY A 144 0.12 1.61 21.00
N GLU A 145 -0.71 0.97 20.18
CA GLU A 145 -0.55 0.85 18.73
C GLU A 145 -1.76 1.50 18.02
N GLY A 146 -1.70 1.65 16.69
CA GLY A 146 -2.78 2.21 15.88
C GLY A 146 -2.73 3.74 15.73
N LEU A 147 -3.85 4.34 15.32
CA LEU A 147 -3.97 5.79 15.14
C LEU A 147 -4.37 6.49 16.44
N SER A 148 -3.95 7.76 16.59
CA SER A 148 -4.47 8.58 17.69
C SER A 148 -5.98 8.83 17.51
N GLU A 149 -6.73 9.02 18.61
CA GLU A 149 -8.17 9.28 18.57
C GLU A 149 -8.53 10.46 17.64
N THR A 150 -7.74 11.53 17.69
CA THR A 150 -7.95 12.70 16.82
C THR A 150 -7.68 12.42 15.35
N GLU A 151 -6.74 11.53 15.04
CA GLU A 151 -6.42 11.12 13.67
C GLU A 151 -7.47 10.13 13.15
N ALA A 152 -7.88 9.16 13.97
CA ALA A 152 -8.96 8.24 13.67
C ALA A 152 -10.28 8.97 13.36
N TYR A 153 -10.64 9.98 14.15
CA TYR A 153 -11.84 10.78 13.89
C TYR A 153 -11.73 11.58 12.58
N ARG A 154 -10.56 12.10 12.22
CA ARG A 154 -10.35 12.76 10.92
C ARG A 154 -10.53 11.79 9.75
N VAL A 155 -9.97 10.59 9.87
CA VAL A 155 -10.14 9.52 8.88
C VAL A 155 -11.61 9.13 8.77
N PHE A 156 -12.32 9.01 9.88
CA PHE A 156 -13.75 8.71 9.90
C PHE A 156 -14.59 9.74 9.11
N VAL A 157 -14.43 11.05 9.34
CA VAL A 157 -15.23 12.03 8.57
C VAL A 157 -14.79 12.12 7.09
N ALA A 158 -13.54 11.77 6.79
CA ALA A 158 -13.05 11.66 5.43
C ALA A 158 -13.65 10.46 4.68
N LEU A 159 -13.79 9.30 5.35
CA LEU A 159 -14.41 8.10 4.79
C LEU A 159 -15.91 8.28 4.60
N LYS A 160 -16.61 8.91 5.56
CA LYS A 160 -18.02 9.25 5.42
C LYS A 160 -18.29 10.07 4.16
N ARG A 161 -17.37 10.96 3.81
CA ARG A 161 -17.44 11.76 2.58
C ARG A 161 -17.10 11.03 1.31
N LEU A 162 -16.21 10.04 1.39
CA LEU A 162 -15.95 9.15 0.27
C LEU A 162 -17.24 8.40 -0.07
N LEU A 163 -17.93 7.92 0.97
CA LEU A 163 -19.20 7.22 0.89
C LEU A 163 -20.35 8.09 0.33
N ASP A 164 -20.34 9.40 0.63
CA ASP A 164 -21.28 10.36 0.03
C ASP A 164 -21.01 10.63 -1.47
N LYS A 165 -19.75 10.47 -1.94
CA LYS A 165 -19.34 10.82 -3.30
C LYS A 165 -19.34 9.64 -4.28
N GLU A 166 -18.95 8.47 -3.80
CA GLU A 166 -18.77 7.27 -4.61
C GLU A 166 -19.86 6.23 -4.28
N PRO A 167 -20.32 5.43 -5.25
CA PRO A 167 -21.32 4.38 -5.05
C PRO A 167 -20.71 3.14 -4.38
N LEU A 168 -20.42 3.22 -3.08
CA LEU A 168 -19.79 2.14 -2.32
C LEU A 168 -20.82 1.39 -1.46
N ALA A 169 -20.83 0.06 -1.56
CA ALA A 169 -21.62 -0.81 -0.68
C ALA A 169 -21.02 -0.89 0.73
N LYS A 170 -19.69 -1.02 0.79
CA LYS A 170 -18.94 -1.16 2.04
C LYS A 170 -17.62 -0.43 1.95
N ALA A 171 -17.28 0.36 2.97
CA ALA A 171 -16.00 1.04 3.09
C ALA A 171 -15.34 0.70 4.43
N ARG A 172 -14.07 0.30 4.39
CA ARG A 172 -13.29 -0.10 5.56
C ARG A 172 -11.94 0.61 5.55
N PHE A 173 -11.51 1.09 6.72
CA PHE A 173 -10.15 1.58 6.88
C PHE A 173 -9.15 0.41 6.86
N TRP A 174 -8.32 0.33 5.82
CA TRP A 174 -7.32 -0.71 5.67
C TRP A 174 -6.06 -0.41 6.49
N GLY A 175 -5.62 0.85 6.47
CA GLY A 175 -4.41 1.25 7.16
C GLY A 175 -3.72 2.50 6.63
N LYS A 176 -2.49 2.70 7.10
CA LYS A 176 -1.62 3.84 6.79
C LYS A 176 -0.24 3.36 6.34
N ILE A 177 0.21 3.83 5.17
CA ILE A 177 1.57 3.61 4.67
C ILE A 177 2.37 4.90 4.78
N LEU A 178 3.49 4.83 5.49
CA LEU A 178 4.37 5.95 5.75
C LEU A 178 5.26 6.23 4.53
N GLY A 179 5.25 7.48 4.06
CA GLY A 179 6.10 7.94 2.98
C GLY A 179 7.25 8.82 3.46
N THR A 180 8.10 9.25 2.52
CA THR A 180 9.22 10.17 2.81
C THR A 180 8.79 11.63 2.80
N GLN A 181 7.78 12.00 1.99
CA GLN A 181 7.22 13.36 1.94
C GLN A 181 5.81 13.41 2.51
N ARG A 182 4.95 12.44 2.15
CA ARG A 182 3.56 12.34 2.62
C ARG A 182 3.19 10.91 2.94
N ASP A 183 2.27 10.75 3.87
CA ASP A 183 1.71 9.43 4.22
C ASP A 183 0.46 9.13 3.39
N TYR A 184 0.22 7.85 3.13
CA TYR A 184 -0.98 7.35 2.47
C TYR A 184 -1.94 6.74 3.48
N TYR A 185 -3.19 7.16 3.45
CA TYR A 185 -4.31 6.54 4.14
C TYR A 185 -5.11 5.74 3.13
N ILE A 186 -5.39 4.48 3.44
CA ILE A 186 -5.97 3.54 2.48
C ILE A 186 -7.34 3.09 2.98
N CYS A 187 -8.33 3.20 2.10
CA CYS A 187 -9.66 2.63 2.26
C CYS A 187 -9.78 1.42 1.34
N GLU A 188 -10.22 0.30 1.91
CA GLU A 188 -10.68 -0.88 1.18
C GLU A 188 -12.19 -0.74 0.99
N ALA A 189 -12.70 -0.86 -0.24
CA ALA A 189 -14.10 -0.67 -0.52
C ALA A 189 -14.63 -1.69 -1.53
N LYS A 190 -15.90 -2.05 -1.37
CA LYS A 190 -16.68 -2.82 -2.35
C LYS A 190 -17.66 -1.88 -3.03
N ILE A 191 -17.60 -1.83 -4.36
CA ILE A 191 -18.49 -0.99 -5.17
C ILE A 191 -19.86 -1.64 -5.19
N ASP A 192 -20.92 -0.83 -5.07
CA ASP A 192 -22.30 -1.28 -5.32
C ASP A 192 -22.60 -1.14 -6.80
N GLU A 193 -22.59 -2.26 -7.53
CA GLU A 193 -22.87 -2.30 -8.98
C GLU A 193 -24.23 -1.68 -9.34
N SER A 194 -25.21 -1.72 -8.43
CA SER A 194 -26.55 -1.16 -8.66
C SER A 194 -26.59 0.37 -8.63
N ARG A 195 -25.60 1.00 -7.99
CA ARG A 195 -25.48 2.46 -7.83
C ARG A 195 -24.41 3.04 -8.75
N VAL A 196 -23.68 2.21 -9.50
CA VAL A 196 -22.79 2.69 -10.55
C VAL A 196 -23.65 3.31 -11.64
N PRO A 197 -23.50 4.63 -11.93
CA PRO A 197 -24.19 5.20 -13.08
C PRO A 197 -23.74 4.42 -14.32
N GLU A 198 -24.70 3.95 -15.13
CA GLU A 198 -24.39 3.39 -16.46
C GLU A 198 -23.45 4.38 -17.14
N LYS A 199 -22.16 4.01 -17.23
CA LYS A 199 -21.20 4.85 -17.90
C LYS A 199 -21.61 4.85 -19.37
N ASP A 200 -21.91 6.03 -19.91
CA ASP A 200 -21.85 6.24 -21.35
C ASP A 200 -20.49 5.70 -21.81
N GLU A 201 -20.50 4.70 -22.69
CA GLU A 201 -19.34 3.95 -23.17
C GLU A 201 -18.24 4.85 -23.79
N ALA A 202 -18.52 6.15 -23.96
CA ALA A 202 -17.66 7.17 -24.54
C ALA A 202 -16.39 7.54 -23.75
N GLU A 203 -16.28 7.22 -22.44
CA GLU A 203 -15.04 7.47 -21.66
C GLU A 203 -14.17 6.21 -21.43
N ALA A 204 -14.54 5.06 -22.00
CA ALA A 204 -13.70 3.87 -22.04
C ALA A 204 -12.80 3.81 -23.30
N GLU A 205 -13.04 4.68 -24.29
CA GLU A 205 -12.28 4.72 -25.55
C GLU A 205 -11.15 5.76 -25.52
N GLU A 206 -10.09 5.54 -24.75
CA GLU A 206 -8.76 6.07 -25.10
C GLU A 206 -7.65 4.99 -25.06
N VAL A 207 -8.02 3.72 -25.24
CA VAL A 207 -7.04 2.63 -25.48
C VAL A 207 -7.27 1.85 -26.79
N GLU A 208 -8.31 2.14 -27.57
CA GLU A 208 -8.49 1.50 -28.89
C GLU A 208 -7.93 2.34 -30.04
N GLN A 209 -6.63 2.24 -30.28
CA GLN A 209 -6.11 2.22 -31.65
C GLN A 209 -5.96 0.76 -32.11
N VAL A 210 -7.05 0.00 -32.16
CA VAL A 210 -7.09 -1.36 -32.74
C VAL A 210 -8.23 -1.43 -33.76
N GLY A 211 -8.11 -0.66 -34.84
CA GLY A 211 -9.14 -0.62 -35.89
C GLY A 211 -8.62 -0.49 -37.32
N LYS A 212 -7.30 -0.49 -37.54
CA LYS A 212 -6.74 -0.62 -38.89
C LYS A 212 -6.31 -2.08 -39.11
N PRO A 213 -6.75 -2.75 -40.19
CA PRO A 213 -6.21 -4.07 -40.53
C PRO A 213 -4.68 -3.92 -40.71
N PRO A 214 -3.86 -4.79 -40.09
CA PRO A 214 -2.42 -4.69 -40.19
C PRO A 214 -2.01 -4.86 -41.65
N GLU A 215 -1.34 -3.85 -42.22
CA GLU A 215 -0.91 -3.86 -43.63
C GLU A 215 0.22 -4.87 -43.87
N THR A 216 0.84 -5.41 -42.82
CA THR A 216 2.01 -6.31 -42.93
C THR A 216 1.95 -7.43 -41.88
N ILE A 217 2.41 -8.62 -42.26
CA ILE A 217 2.50 -9.83 -41.40
C ILE A 217 3.27 -9.54 -40.10
N TYR A 218 4.30 -8.70 -40.15
CA TYR A 218 5.07 -8.29 -38.96
C TYR A 218 4.23 -7.50 -37.94
N GLN A 219 3.34 -6.62 -38.40
CA GLN A 219 2.41 -5.90 -37.51
C GLN A 219 1.36 -6.85 -36.95
N ALA A 220 0.82 -7.77 -37.77
CA ALA A 220 -0.15 -8.77 -37.33
C ALA A 220 0.42 -9.67 -36.21
N LEU A 221 1.64 -10.17 -36.36
CA LEU A 221 2.33 -11.00 -35.35
C LEU A 221 2.62 -10.23 -34.06
N ASN A 222 3.01 -8.96 -34.15
CA ASN A 222 3.22 -8.12 -32.98
C ASN A 222 1.90 -7.79 -32.27
N THR A 223 0.82 -7.55 -33.00
CA THR A 223 -0.51 -7.29 -32.41
C THR A 223 -1.12 -8.55 -31.80
N TYR A 224 -0.92 -9.73 -32.40
CA TYR A 224 -1.43 -11.00 -31.87
C TYR A 224 -0.68 -11.40 -30.60
N ARG A 225 0.67 -11.36 -30.61
CA ARG A 225 1.48 -11.58 -29.40
C ARG A 225 1.21 -10.54 -28.32
N ALA A 226 0.93 -9.28 -28.68
CA ALA A 226 0.54 -8.25 -27.72
C ALA A 226 -0.85 -8.51 -27.12
N LYS A 227 -1.81 -9.02 -27.90
CA LYS A 227 -3.14 -9.44 -27.41
C LYS A 227 -3.06 -10.66 -26.50
N GLU A 228 -2.30 -11.69 -26.86
CA GLU A 228 -2.06 -12.85 -26.00
C GLU A 228 -1.33 -12.45 -24.71
N ALA A 229 -0.28 -11.62 -24.82
CA ALA A 229 0.40 -11.08 -23.65
C ALA A 229 -0.55 -10.25 -22.78
N ALA A 230 -1.39 -9.39 -23.36
CA ALA A 230 -2.38 -8.60 -22.61
C ALA A 230 -3.44 -9.48 -21.93
N ARG A 231 -3.88 -10.58 -22.58
CA ARG A 231 -4.83 -11.56 -22.00
C ARG A 231 -4.22 -12.30 -20.81
N VAL A 232 -2.96 -12.71 -20.92
CA VAL A 232 -2.18 -13.30 -19.81
C VAL A 232 -1.92 -12.27 -18.69
N LEU A 233 -2.07 -10.98 -18.97
CA LEU A 233 -1.84 -9.90 -18.01
C LEU A 233 -3.07 -9.43 -17.26
N ALA A 234 -4.25 -9.55 -17.87
CA ALA A 234 -5.49 -9.26 -17.18
C ALA A 234 -5.75 -10.32 -16.09
N GLU A 235 -5.95 -9.84 -14.86
CA GLU A 235 -6.63 -10.63 -13.84
C GLU A 235 -8.12 -10.42 -14.01
N ASP A 236 -8.89 -11.50 -13.86
CA ASP A 236 -10.33 -11.39 -13.66
C ASP A 236 -10.61 -10.60 -12.37
N ALA A 237 -11.79 -9.98 -12.26
CA ALA A 237 -12.20 -9.21 -11.07
C ALA A 237 -12.28 -10.03 -9.76
N LYS A 238 -11.87 -11.30 -9.79
CA LYS A 238 -11.95 -12.27 -8.68
C LYS A 238 -10.55 -12.54 -8.11
N GLY A 239 -10.42 -12.56 -6.79
CA GLY A 239 -9.16 -12.78 -6.08
C GLY A 239 -8.49 -11.47 -5.65
N ALA A 240 -7.30 -11.15 -6.18
CA ALA A 240 -6.53 -9.99 -5.73
C ALA A 240 -7.18 -8.63 -6.06
N ASN A 241 -8.15 -8.62 -6.98
CA ASN A 241 -8.95 -7.46 -7.40
C ASN A 241 -10.40 -7.46 -6.87
N GLU A 242 -10.74 -8.32 -5.90
CA GLU A 242 -12.10 -8.34 -5.31
C GLU A 242 -12.49 -6.99 -4.67
N PHE A 243 -11.53 -6.32 -4.02
CA PHE A 243 -11.75 -5.03 -3.38
C PHE A 243 -11.10 -3.90 -4.17
N THR A 244 -11.83 -2.79 -4.29
CA THR A 244 -11.30 -1.53 -4.83
C THR A 244 -10.66 -0.73 -3.70
N TYR A 245 -9.48 -0.16 -3.97
CA TYR A 245 -8.75 0.60 -2.96
C TYR A 245 -8.75 2.09 -3.29
N TYR A 246 -9.03 2.93 -2.30
CA TYR A 246 -8.94 4.39 -2.39
C TYR A 246 -7.82 4.90 -1.48
N VAL A 247 -7.10 5.90 -1.94
CA VAL A 247 -5.97 6.48 -1.21
C VAL A 247 -6.15 7.98 -1.04
N ALA A 248 -5.99 8.45 0.20
CA ALA A 248 -5.83 9.85 0.52
C ALA A 248 -4.42 10.11 1.05
N THR A 249 -3.95 11.36 0.92
CA THR A 249 -2.63 11.77 1.42
C THR A 249 -2.76 12.53 2.73
N SER A 250 -1.70 12.57 3.53
CA SER A 250 -1.65 13.36 4.78
C SER A 250 -1.97 14.85 4.60
N ASP A 251 -1.73 15.41 3.41
CA ASP A 251 -1.99 16.81 3.07
C ASP A 251 -3.49 17.12 2.90
N ASP A 252 -4.26 16.12 2.50
CA ASP A 252 -5.71 16.27 2.33
C ASP A 252 -6.40 14.91 2.41
N LEU A 253 -6.86 14.57 3.63
CA LEU A 253 -7.65 13.37 3.87
C LEU A 253 -9.00 13.38 3.15
N THR A 254 -9.47 14.54 2.66
CA THR A 254 -10.79 14.66 2.02
C THR A 254 -10.78 14.37 0.53
N ALA A 255 -9.57 14.26 -0.05
CA ALA A 255 -9.34 13.99 -1.46
C ALA A 255 -8.87 12.54 -1.64
N TRP A 256 -9.82 11.64 -1.84
CA TRP A 256 -9.57 10.23 -2.11
C TRP A 256 -9.37 10.01 -3.61
N VAL A 257 -8.38 9.21 -3.96
CA VAL A 257 -8.05 8.81 -5.33
C VAL A 257 -8.19 7.30 -5.43
N ARG A 258 -9.00 6.81 -6.38
CA ARG A 258 -9.12 5.38 -6.67
C ARG A 258 -7.81 4.85 -7.23
N LEU A 259 -7.31 3.75 -6.68
CA LEU A 259 -6.16 3.03 -7.21
C LEU A 259 -6.58 2.17 -8.41
N PRO A 260 -5.68 1.98 -9.39
CA PRO A 260 -5.90 1.04 -10.48
C PRO A 260 -5.91 -0.40 -9.96
N ASP A 261 -6.46 -1.31 -10.75
CA ASP A 261 -6.42 -2.74 -10.47
C ASP A 261 -4.99 -3.28 -10.54
N VAL A 262 -4.72 -4.35 -9.79
CA VAL A 262 -3.40 -4.96 -9.73
C VAL A 262 -3.25 -5.94 -10.90
N LEU A 263 -2.09 -5.90 -11.55
CA LEU A 263 -1.69 -6.90 -12.53
C LEU A 263 -0.71 -7.90 -11.87
N PRO A 264 -0.71 -9.18 -12.25
CA PRO A 264 0.22 -10.17 -11.69
C PRO A 264 1.69 -9.74 -11.85
N GLN A 265 2.05 -9.12 -12.97
CA GLN A 265 3.37 -8.54 -13.20
C GLN A 265 3.78 -7.51 -12.15
N HIS A 266 2.84 -6.68 -11.69
CA HIS A 266 3.11 -5.70 -10.65
C HIS A 266 3.47 -6.39 -9.34
N ILE A 267 2.79 -7.49 -9.00
CA ILE A 267 3.04 -8.27 -7.77
C ILE A 267 4.39 -9.00 -7.86
N VAL A 268 4.69 -9.62 -9.01
CA VAL A 268 5.97 -10.31 -9.24
C VAL A 268 7.13 -9.32 -9.17
N ALA A 269 7.07 -8.22 -9.93
CA ALA A 269 8.11 -7.19 -9.90
C ALA A 269 8.25 -6.56 -8.51
N ALA A 270 7.14 -6.36 -7.78
CA ALA A 270 7.17 -5.82 -6.41
C ALA A 270 7.91 -6.75 -5.43
N ARG A 271 7.92 -8.07 -5.66
CA ARG A 271 8.63 -9.05 -4.80
C ARG A 271 10.15 -8.91 -4.88
N ASP A 272 10.66 -8.48 -6.02
CA ASP A 272 12.09 -8.35 -6.30
C ASP A 272 12.65 -6.96 -6.01
N ILE A 273 11.82 -6.03 -5.53
CA ILE A 273 12.23 -4.65 -5.22
C ILE A 273 11.95 -4.27 -3.77
N CYS A 274 12.80 -3.40 -3.24
CA CYS A 274 12.65 -2.81 -1.91
C CYS A 274 12.79 -1.28 -2.03
N LYS A 275 11.66 -0.57 -2.09
CA LYS A 275 11.61 0.90 -2.19
C LYS A 275 10.71 1.49 -1.12
N LEU A 276 11.08 2.68 -0.64
CA LEU A 276 10.24 3.49 0.23
C LEU A 276 9.32 4.37 -0.60
N PHE A 277 8.12 4.62 -0.09
CA PHE A 277 7.14 5.47 -0.74
C PHE A 277 7.51 6.95 -0.64
N THR A 278 7.21 7.73 -1.68
CA THR A 278 7.45 9.16 -1.67
C THR A 278 6.28 9.93 -1.08
N GLY A 279 5.04 9.46 -1.30
CA GLY A 279 3.84 10.23 -1.01
C GLY A 279 3.26 10.94 -2.25
N ASN A 280 3.84 10.69 -3.43
CA ASN A 280 3.30 11.08 -4.72
C ASN A 280 2.94 9.85 -5.58
N LEU A 281 1.65 9.65 -5.83
CA LEU A 281 1.11 8.53 -6.62
C LEU A 281 1.63 8.47 -8.07
N THR A 282 2.10 9.59 -8.62
CA THR A 282 2.61 9.69 -9.99
C THR A 282 4.12 9.52 -10.11
N ALA A 283 4.84 9.40 -8.99
CA ALA A 283 6.29 9.24 -9.01
C ALA A 283 6.71 7.95 -9.74
N ALA A 284 7.79 8.02 -10.51
CA ALA A 284 8.37 6.86 -11.16
C ALA A 284 9.09 5.96 -10.14
N VAL A 285 8.99 4.65 -10.33
CA VAL A 285 9.64 3.66 -9.47
C VAL A 285 10.92 3.17 -10.15
N ASP A 286 12.00 3.92 -9.96
CA ASP A 286 13.29 3.62 -10.57
C ASP A 286 14.02 2.50 -9.81
N THR A 287 13.80 1.26 -10.24
CA THR A 287 14.38 0.03 -9.70
C THR A 287 15.09 -0.80 -10.78
N LEU A 288 15.96 -1.70 -10.32
CA LEU A 288 16.50 -2.79 -11.12
C LEU A 288 16.14 -4.09 -10.38
N PRO A 289 15.16 -4.88 -10.86
CA PRO A 289 14.49 -4.86 -12.16
C PRO A 289 13.53 -3.68 -12.31
N ALA A 290 13.29 -3.25 -13.55
CA ALA A 290 12.40 -2.12 -13.83
C ALA A 290 10.96 -2.46 -13.41
N PHE A 291 10.35 -1.60 -12.60
CA PHE A 291 8.97 -1.80 -12.18
C PHE A 291 8.01 -1.30 -13.29
N PRO A 292 7.07 -2.13 -13.75
CA PRO A 292 6.09 -1.76 -14.77
C PRO A 292 5.03 -0.81 -14.18
N GLY A 293 5.35 0.49 -14.06
CA GLY A 293 4.39 1.54 -13.70
C GLY A 293 4.91 2.58 -12.71
N CYS A 294 4.02 3.49 -12.30
CA CYS A 294 4.27 4.50 -11.26
C CYS A 294 4.03 3.98 -9.82
N GLU A 295 4.28 4.84 -8.84
CA GLU A 295 4.09 4.58 -7.41
C GLU A 295 2.68 4.11 -7.05
N LYS A 296 1.63 4.57 -7.74
CA LYS A 296 0.25 4.07 -7.54
C LYS A 296 0.10 2.56 -7.80
N HIS A 297 0.78 2.03 -8.81
CA HIS A 297 0.74 0.60 -9.13
C HIS A 297 1.59 -0.20 -8.14
N TYR A 298 2.72 0.36 -7.70
CA TYR A 298 3.54 -0.25 -6.65
C TYR A 298 2.81 -0.29 -5.31
N LEU A 299 2.11 0.78 -4.96
CA LEU A 299 1.28 0.87 -3.76
C LEU A 299 0.17 -0.18 -3.78
N ARG A 300 -0.56 -0.29 -4.90
CA ARG A 300 -1.59 -1.32 -5.10
C ARG A 300 -1.03 -2.73 -4.97
N ALA A 301 0.14 -3.01 -5.55
CA ALA A 301 0.81 -4.30 -5.45
C ALA A 301 1.26 -4.61 -4.01
N GLN A 302 1.77 -3.63 -3.27
CA GLN A 302 2.12 -3.81 -1.85
C GLN A 302 0.89 -4.07 -0.99
N ILE A 303 -0.22 -3.37 -1.24
CA ILE A 303 -1.49 -3.61 -0.55
C ILE A 303 -1.93 -5.06 -0.77
N ALA A 304 -1.97 -5.55 -2.01
CA ALA A 304 -2.31 -6.94 -2.31
C ALA A 304 -1.41 -7.92 -1.54
N ARG A 305 -0.09 -7.71 -1.59
CA ARG A 305 0.88 -8.56 -0.89
C ARG A 305 0.72 -8.56 0.63
N ILE A 306 0.34 -7.44 1.22
CA ILE A 306 0.13 -7.32 2.67
C ILE A 306 -1.22 -7.93 3.06
N SER A 307 -2.30 -7.63 2.33
CA SER A 307 -3.63 -8.17 2.59
C SER A 307 -3.61 -9.70 2.57
N HIS A 308 -3.09 -10.31 1.51
CA HIS A 308 -3.03 -11.77 1.37
C HIS A 308 -2.02 -12.46 2.31
N ALA A 309 -1.14 -11.71 2.98
CA ALA A 309 -0.15 -12.29 3.91
C ALA A 309 -0.44 -12.00 5.39
N CYS A 310 -1.33 -11.06 5.69
CA CYS A 310 -1.50 -10.54 7.05
C CYS A 310 -2.95 -10.38 7.50
N LEU A 311 -3.93 -10.60 6.64
CA LEU A 311 -5.33 -10.66 7.07
C LEU A 311 -5.55 -11.96 7.83
N VAL A 312 -5.63 -11.86 9.16
CA VAL A 312 -5.80 -12.99 10.07
C VAL A 312 -7.03 -12.81 10.94
N CYS A 313 -7.63 -13.90 11.35
CA CYS A 313 -8.73 -13.91 12.31
C CYS A 313 -8.56 -15.05 13.33
N PRO A 314 -9.26 -14.98 14.47
CA PRO A 314 -9.35 -16.10 15.40
C PRO A 314 -9.92 -17.35 14.73
N LYS A 315 -9.41 -18.52 15.12
CA LYS A 315 -9.81 -19.83 14.58
C LYS A 315 -11.31 -20.07 14.78
N ASN A 316 -11.93 -20.78 13.84
CA ASN A 316 -13.36 -21.09 13.81
C ASN A 316 -14.30 -19.87 13.72
N THR A 317 -13.80 -18.70 13.32
CA THR A 317 -14.65 -17.55 12.99
C THR A 317 -15.35 -17.74 11.63
N PHE A 318 -14.69 -18.45 10.72
CA PHE A 318 -15.23 -18.85 9.42
C PHE A 318 -15.10 -20.36 9.28
N VAL A 319 -16.02 -20.94 8.50
CA VAL A 319 -16.00 -22.35 8.10
C VAL A 319 -15.86 -22.41 6.60
N GLN A 320 -15.10 -23.39 6.12
CA GLN A 320 -15.08 -23.75 4.71
C GLN A 320 -15.96 -24.99 4.53
N GLU A 321 -16.82 -24.99 3.51
CA GLU A 321 -17.44 -26.23 3.04
C GLU A 321 -16.31 -27.08 2.46
N ALA A 322 -15.98 -28.18 3.14
CA ALA A 322 -14.93 -29.06 2.67
C ALA A 322 -15.32 -29.55 1.26
N PRO A 323 -14.45 -29.46 0.24
CA PRO A 323 -14.63 -30.29 -0.93
C PRO A 323 -14.64 -31.74 -0.45
N GLU A 324 -15.58 -32.55 -0.95
CA GLU A 324 -15.62 -33.98 -0.65
C GLU A 324 -14.21 -34.54 -0.87
N GLU A 325 -13.52 -34.88 0.22
CA GLU A 325 -12.22 -35.53 0.13
C GLU A 325 -12.48 -36.86 -0.56
N GLU A 326 -12.07 -37.02 -1.82
CA GLU A 326 -11.90 -38.35 -2.38
C GLU A 326 -10.87 -39.04 -1.48
N GLU A 327 -11.31 -40.04 -0.73
CA GLU A 327 -10.44 -40.86 0.12
C GLU A 327 -9.42 -41.55 -0.79
N ASP A 328 -8.26 -40.92 -0.99
CA ASP A 328 -7.11 -41.58 -1.60
C ASP A 328 -6.62 -42.67 -0.64
N ASP A 329 -6.86 -43.91 -1.01
CA ASP A 329 -6.32 -45.13 -0.40
C ASP A 329 -4.77 -45.13 -0.44
N GLU A 330 -4.08 -44.35 0.42
CA GLU A 330 -2.61 -44.36 0.50
C GLU A 330 -2.09 -45.47 1.45
N ASP A 331 -1.34 -46.43 0.87
CA ASP A 331 -0.62 -47.54 1.50
C ASP A 331 0.12 -47.20 2.82
N GLU A 332 -0.07 -48.01 3.87
CA GLU A 332 0.41 -47.80 5.24
C GLU A 332 1.95 -47.81 5.45
N ASP A 333 2.78 -48.08 4.44
CA ASP A 333 4.22 -48.42 4.62
C ASP A 333 5.21 -47.42 4.00
N ALA A 334 4.76 -46.25 3.52
CA ALA A 334 5.67 -45.18 3.08
C ALA A 334 6.17 -44.32 4.27
N PRO A 335 7.45 -43.90 4.30
CA PRO A 335 7.94 -43.00 5.35
C PRO A 335 7.16 -41.68 5.29
N LYS A 336 6.36 -41.41 6.32
CA LYS A 336 5.60 -40.16 6.48
C LYS A 336 6.57 -38.99 6.41
N LYS A 337 6.66 -38.33 5.25
CA LYS A 337 7.22 -36.97 5.15
C LYS A 337 6.43 -36.11 6.14
N PRO A 338 7.04 -35.13 6.85
CA PRO A 338 6.24 -34.16 7.57
C PRO A 338 5.36 -33.45 6.53
N LYS A 339 4.07 -33.83 6.46
CA LYS A 339 3.10 -33.17 5.60
C LYS A 339 2.99 -31.74 6.13
N ARG A 340 3.76 -30.81 5.55
CA ARG A 340 3.18 -29.49 5.33
C ARG A 340 1.89 -29.76 4.58
N TYR A 341 0.78 -29.29 5.11
CA TYR A 341 -0.51 -29.41 4.47
C TYR A 341 -0.46 -28.54 3.21
N ASP A 342 0.15 -29.09 2.16
CA ASP A 342 0.41 -28.42 0.90
C ASP A 342 -0.77 -28.85 0.00
N VAL A 343 -1.80 -28.01 -0.07
CA VAL A 343 -2.97 -28.22 -0.93
C VAL A 343 -2.66 -27.63 -2.30
N PRO A 344 -3.10 -28.25 -3.41
CA PRO A 344 -3.00 -27.64 -4.73
C PRO A 344 -3.64 -26.24 -4.73
N ALA A 345 -3.02 -25.31 -5.45
CA ALA A 345 -3.55 -23.96 -5.58
C ALA A 345 -5.01 -23.98 -6.08
N PRO A 346 -5.92 -23.20 -5.45
CA PRO A 346 -7.33 -23.25 -5.77
C PRO A 346 -7.61 -22.66 -7.16
N GLU A 347 -8.57 -23.25 -7.87
CA GLU A 347 -9.02 -22.77 -9.19
C GLU A 347 -9.96 -21.56 -9.04
N GLU A 348 -10.80 -21.58 -8.02
CA GLU A 348 -11.72 -20.50 -7.67
C GLU A 348 -11.38 -19.94 -6.27
N PRO A 349 -11.55 -18.62 -6.05
CA PRO A 349 -11.29 -18.05 -4.73
C PRO A 349 -12.26 -18.66 -3.71
N PRO A 350 -11.75 -19.22 -2.60
CA PRO A 350 -12.59 -19.84 -1.58
C PRO A 350 -13.48 -18.79 -0.90
N ALA A 351 -14.75 -19.14 -0.67
CA ALA A 351 -15.70 -18.26 0.01
C ALA A 351 -15.49 -18.24 1.53
N LEU A 352 -15.66 -17.07 2.13
CA LEU A 352 -15.64 -16.89 3.59
C LEU A 352 -17.06 -16.99 4.14
N ASN A 353 -17.44 -18.17 4.66
CA ASN A 353 -18.74 -18.39 5.30
C ASN A 353 -18.61 -18.19 6.82
N PRO A 354 -19.34 -17.23 7.43
CA PRO A 354 -19.32 -17.03 8.88
C PRO A 354 -19.81 -18.27 9.63
N THR A 355 -19.14 -18.62 10.74
CA THR A 355 -19.58 -19.72 11.59
C THR A 355 -20.86 -19.36 12.33
N GLU A 356 -21.91 -20.17 12.16
CA GLU A 356 -23.11 -20.08 12.98
C GLU A 356 -22.86 -20.65 14.37
N ALA A 357 -23.41 -20.01 15.41
CA ALA A 357 -23.25 -20.51 16.78
C ALA A 357 -24.01 -21.84 16.93
N PRO A 358 -23.32 -22.95 17.25
CA PRO A 358 -23.98 -24.24 17.42
C PRO A 358 -24.94 -24.20 18.60
N ASP A 359 -25.98 -25.05 18.56
CA ASP A 359 -26.89 -25.22 19.68
C ASP A 359 -26.12 -25.75 20.90
N ALA A 360 -26.19 -25.03 22.02
CA ALA A 360 -25.56 -25.42 23.29
C ALA A 360 -26.02 -26.80 23.80
N SER A 361 -27.17 -27.29 23.29
CA SER A 361 -27.76 -28.58 23.62
C SER A 361 -27.10 -29.76 22.88
N ASP A 362 -26.37 -29.49 21.79
CA ASP A 362 -25.70 -30.49 20.97
C ASP A 362 -24.17 -30.50 21.25
N PRO A 363 -23.67 -31.42 22.09
CA PRO A 363 -22.25 -31.49 22.41
C PRO A 363 -21.38 -31.92 21.23
N GLU A 364 -21.93 -32.58 20.21
CA GLU A 364 -21.17 -33.01 19.03
C GLU A 364 -20.89 -31.82 18.11
N ALA A 365 -21.86 -30.93 17.92
CA ALA A 365 -21.69 -29.69 17.18
C ALA A 365 -20.77 -28.67 17.89
N VAL A 366 -20.79 -28.63 19.23
CA VAL A 366 -19.95 -27.73 20.03
C VAL A 366 -18.49 -28.20 20.09
N ALA A 367 -18.23 -29.51 20.06
CA ALA A 367 -16.88 -30.07 20.21
C ALA A 367 -15.81 -29.48 19.26
N PRO A 368 -16.01 -29.35 17.94
CA PRO A 368 -15.01 -28.81 17.01
C PRO A 368 -14.75 -27.31 17.20
N VAL A 369 -15.76 -26.55 17.62
CA VAL A 369 -15.70 -25.09 17.78
C VAL A 369 -15.66 -24.65 19.24
N LYS A 370 -15.36 -25.56 20.16
CA LYS A 370 -15.47 -25.33 21.61
C LYS A 370 -14.71 -24.10 22.10
N THR A 371 -13.47 -23.90 21.64
CA THR A 371 -12.62 -22.76 22.04
C THR A 371 -13.23 -21.43 21.62
N TRP A 372 -13.80 -21.39 20.42
CA TRP A 372 -14.54 -20.26 19.88
C TRP A 372 -15.87 -20.07 20.62
N PHE A 373 -16.62 -21.15 20.87
CA PHE A 373 -17.91 -21.13 21.58
C PHE A 373 -17.78 -20.61 23.02
N ASP A 374 -16.71 -20.99 23.72
CA ASP A 374 -16.39 -20.53 25.07
C ASP A 374 -15.83 -19.09 25.09
N GLY A 375 -15.45 -18.50 23.96
CA GLY A 375 -14.86 -17.15 23.90
C GLY A 375 -13.40 -17.10 24.36
N PHE A 376 -12.63 -18.17 24.15
CA PHE A 376 -11.18 -18.23 24.42
C PHE A 376 -10.78 -17.91 25.89
N LYS A 377 -11.47 -18.52 26.87
CA LYS A 377 -11.38 -18.19 28.32
C LYS A 377 -9.97 -18.25 28.93
N ASN A 378 -9.10 -19.15 28.45
CA ASN A 378 -7.79 -19.45 29.07
C ASN A 378 -6.60 -18.76 28.40
N ASP A 379 -6.81 -17.54 27.89
CA ASP A 379 -5.78 -16.82 27.13
C ASP A 379 -5.27 -17.61 25.90
N GLU A 380 -6.16 -18.43 25.32
CA GLU A 380 -5.85 -19.34 24.22
C GLU A 380 -5.38 -18.57 22.96
N LEU A 381 -5.84 -17.33 22.78
CA LEU A 381 -5.41 -16.44 21.70
C LEU A 381 -3.95 -15.93 21.83
N LEU A 382 -3.26 -16.24 22.94
CA LEU A 382 -1.81 -16.07 22.99
C LEU A 382 -1.07 -17.13 22.16
N ASP A 383 -1.70 -18.28 21.92
CA ASP A 383 -1.14 -19.32 21.03
C ASP A 383 -1.37 -18.92 19.57
N THR A 384 -0.31 -19.00 18.74
CA THR A 384 -0.35 -18.69 17.31
C THR A 384 -1.23 -19.65 16.52
N ARG A 385 -1.50 -20.85 17.06
CA ARG A 385 -2.38 -21.86 16.46
C ARG A 385 -3.87 -21.50 16.49
N GLN A 386 -4.26 -20.53 17.31
CA GLN A 386 -5.63 -20.03 17.38
C GLN A 386 -5.88 -18.89 16.37
N TRP A 387 -4.92 -18.61 15.49
CA TRP A 387 -5.05 -17.60 14.44
C TRP A 387 -4.92 -18.26 13.08
N VAL A 388 -5.82 -17.90 12.16
CA VAL A 388 -5.90 -18.43 10.80
C VAL A 388 -5.88 -17.29 9.78
N HIS A 389 -5.38 -17.56 8.57
CA HIS A 389 -5.40 -16.59 7.46
C HIS A 389 -6.80 -16.51 6.83
N MET A 390 -7.32 -15.29 6.65
CA MET A 390 -8.63 -15.02 6.05
C MET A 390 -8.55 -14.87 4.52
N ALA A 391 -7.39 -14.52 3.98
CA ALA A 391 -7.20 -14.31 2.55
C ALA A 391 -6.41 -15.49 1.93
N PRO A 392 -6.69 -15.87 0.66
CA PRO A 392 -5.94 -16.94 -0.01
C PRO A 392 -4.48 -16.53 -0.23
N GLN A 393 -3.56 -17.49 -0.26
CA GLN A 393 -2.15 -17.20 -0.48
C GLN A 393 -1.88 -16.81 -1.94
N LEU A 394 -1.12 -15.72 -2.17
CA LEU A 394 -0.71 -15.34 -3.52
C LEU A 394 0.36 -16.30 -4.07
N LEU A 395 0.11 -16.86 -5.25
CA LEU A 395 0.99 -17.76 -6.00
C LEU A 395 2.27 -17.06 -6.45
N ARG A 396 3.26 -17.84 -6.91
CA ARG A 396 4.53 -17.31 -7.44
C ARG A 396 4.32 -16.38 -8.63
N ASP A 397 3.27 -16.63 -9.39
CA ASP A 397 2.90 -15.90 -10.60
C ASP A 397 2.21 -14.56 -10.29
N GLY A 398 1.91 -14.30 -9.02
CA GLY A 398 1.28 -13.07 -8.54
C GLY A 398 -0.24 -13.14 -8.49
N ARG A 399 -0.85 -14.25 -8.93
CA ARG A 399 -2.30 -14.49 -8.90
C ARG A 399 -2.75 -15.16 -7.60
N ALA A 400 -4.03 -15.06 -7.29
CA ALA A 400 -4.65 -15.78 -6.16
C ALA A 400 -5.17 -17.18 -6.56
N THR A 401 -5.44 -17.39 -7.84
CA THR A 401 -5.92 -18.65 -8.43
C THR A 401 -5.02 -19.10 -9.57
N VAL A 402 -5.08 -20.39 -9.88
CA VAL A 402 -4.32 -20.97 -11.00
C VAL A 402 -4.85 -20.41 -12.32
N PHE A 403 -3.96 -19.89 -13.16
CA PHE A 403 -4.32 -19.45 -14.51
C PHE A 403 -4.42 -20.67 -15.44
N LYS A 404 -5.64 -20.95 -15.90
CA LYS A 404 -5.87 -21.89 -17.00
C LYS A 404 -6.02 -21.09 -18.30
N PRO A 405 -5.09 -21.18 -19.26
CA PRO A 405 -5.33 -20.62 -20.57
C PRO A 405 -6.55 -21.35 -21.17
N GLU A 406 -7.57 -20.61 -21.62
CA GLU A 406 -8.60 -21.20 -22.48
C GLU A 406 -7.90 -21.75 -23.73
N GLU A 407 -7.94 -23.06 -23.90
CA GLU A 407 -7.50 -23.73 -25.13
C GLU A 407 -8.45 -23.31 -26.25
N ASP A 408 -7.98 -22.43 -27.13
CA ASP A 408 -8.66 -22.22 -28.41
C ASP A 408 -8.59 -23.55 -29.18
N ALA A 409 -9.75 -24.14 -29.46
CA ALA A 409 -9.84 -25.41 -30.19
C ALA A 409 -8.97 -25.33 -31.47
N PRO A 410 -7.95 -26.19 -31.63
CA PRO A 410 -7.07 -26.09 -32.78
C PRO A 410 -7.88 -26.33 -34.05
N ALA A 411 -7.75 -25.42 -35.01
CA ALA A 411 -8.20 -25.65 -36.37
C ALA A 411 -7.20 -26.60 -37.05
N ASP A 412 -7.64 -27.84 -37.27
CA ASP A 412 -7.07 -28.92 -38.10
C ASP A 412 -5.64 -29.44 -37.78
N ASP A 413 -5.59 -30.73 -37.43
CA ASP A 413 -4.58 -31.74 -37.81
C ASP A 413 -3.08 -31.44 -37.61
N GLU A 414 -2.66 -30.98 -36.42
CA GLU A 414 -1.30 -31.21 -35.93
C GLU A 414 -1.28 -32.27 -34.81
N PRO A 415 -0.28 -33.18 -34.77
CA PRO A 415 -0.19 -34.16 -33.70
C PRO A 415 -0.05 -33.44 -32.35
N GLU A 416 -1.00 -33.68 -31.45
CA GLU A 416 -1.00 -33.25 -30.06
C GLU A 416 0.23 -33.85 -29.34
N ASP A 417 1.38 -33.18 -29.42
CA ASP A 417 2.38 -33.31 -28.36
C ASP A 417 1.75 -32.66 -27.12
N GLU A 418 1.17 -33.49 -26.23
CA GLU A 418 0.64 -33.03 -24.93
C GLU A 418 1.67 -32.07 -24.31
N PRO A 419 1.31 -30.80 -24.07
CA PRO A 419 2.25 -29.87 -23.45
C PRO A 419 2.65 -30.46 -22.10
N PRO A 420 3.94 -30.36 -21.70
CA PRO A 420 4.38 -30.90 -20.43
C PRO A 420 3.50 -30.33 -19.31
N ALA A 421 2.91 -31.21 -18.50
CA ALA A 421 2.02 -30.83 -17.40
C ALA A 421 2.65 -29.68 -16.59
N ALA A 422 1.95 -28.54 -16.53
CA ALA A 422 2.43 -27.37 -15.80
C ALA A 422 2.70 -27.77 -14.34
N PRO A 423 3.81 -27.33 -13.73
CA PRO A 423 4.12 -27.69 -12.36
C PRO A 423 3.02 -27.15 -11.43
N VAL A 424 2.32 -28.05 -10.74
CA VAL A 424 1.30 -27.69 -9.74
C VAL A 424 1.99 -26.97 -8.59
N GLU A 425 1.61 -25.71 -8.37
CA GLU A 425 2.05 -24.96 -7.20
C GLU A 425 1.21 -25.39 -5.99
N TYR A 426 1.89 -25.79 -4.92
CA TYR A 426 1.25 -26.12 -3.66
C TYR A 426 1.28 -24.93 -2.70
N VAL A 427 0.15 -24.70 -2.03
CA VAL A 427 -0.04 -23.61 -1.07
C VAL A 427 -0.55 -24.15 0.26
N ASN A 428 -0.43 -23.36 1.31
CA ASN A 428 -1.09 -23.68 2.58
C ASN A 428 -2.61 -23.69 2.38
N PRO A 429 -3.36 -24.55 3.10
CA PRO A 429 -4.82 -24.57 3.03
C PRO A 429 -5.39 -23.21 3.38
N PHE A 430 -6.52 -22.88 2.75
CA PHE A 430 -7.32 -21.73 3.15
C PHE A 430 -7.79 -21.88 4.59
N LEU A 431 -7.89 -20.78 5.34
CA LEU A 431 -8.05 -20.80 6.81
C LEU A 431 -6.97 -21.62 7.54
N GLY A 432 -5.78 -21.77 6.94
CA GLY A 432 -4.64 -22.43 7.55
C GLY A 432 -4.09 -21.68 8.77
N ASP A 433 -3.66 -22.44 9.77
CA ASP A 433 -3.08 -21.88 10.99
C ASP A 433 -1.81 -21.09 10.68
N VAL A 434 -1.69 -19.93 11.30
CA VAL A 434 -0.56 -18.99 11.15
C VAL A 434 0.78 -19.60 11.61
N ASP A 435 0.75 -20.66 12.43
CA ASP A 435 1.93 -21.40 12.88
C ASP A 435 2.67 -22.12 11.74
N HIS A 436 1.97 -22.45 10.65
CA HIS A 436 2.55 -23.10 9.47
C HIS A 436 3.32 -22.14 8.55
N ASP A 437 3.28 -20.83 8.82
CA ASP A 437 4.00 -19.84 8.03
C ASP A 437 5.51 -20.07 8.08
N ALA A 438 6.19 -19.78 6.96
CA ALA A 438 7.64 -19.90 6.87
C ALA A 438 8.32 -19.04 7.96
N PRO A 439 9.18 -19.63 8.83
CA PRO A 439 9.86 -18.89 9.88
C PRO A 439 10.85 -17.88 9.32
N LEU A 440 11.23 -16.92 10.15
CA LEU A 440 12.30 -15.96 9.87
C LEU A 440 13.63 -16.58 10.31
N SER A 441 14.58 -16.76 9.40
CA SER A 441 15.88 -17.35 9.71
C SER A 441 16.94 -16.27 9.87
N PHE A 442 17.67 -16.27 10.98
CA PHE A 442 18.74 -15.30 11.22
C PHE A 442 20.08 -16.05 11.37
N ALA A 443 20.91 -16.00 10.32
CA ALA A 443 22.18 -16.72 10.29
C ALA A 443 23.18 -16.29 11.38
N SER A 444 23.03 -15.07 11.90
CA SER A 444 23.96 -14.45 12.87
C SER A 444 23.37 -14.25 14.27
N TYR A 445 22.18 -14.78 14.56
CA TYR A 445 21.51 -14.61 15.86
C TYR A 445 21.50 -15.92 16.67
N SER A 446 21.43 -15.81 18.01
CA SER A 446 21.43 -16.99 18.90
C SER A 446 20.21 -17.88 18.71
N ALA A 447 19.09 -17.31 18.29
CA ALA A 447 17.93 -18.04 17.78
C ALA A 447 18.04 -18.11 16.25
N GLN A 448 18.29 -19.31 15.71
CA GLN A 448 18.49 -19.55 14.28
C GLN A 448 17.19 -19.37 13.46
N SER A 449 16.03 -19.48 14.12
CA SER A 449 14.71 -19.23 13.57
C SER A 449 13.81 -18.53 14.59
N LEU A 450 12.97 -17.61 14.10
CA LEU A 450 11.88 -16.99 14.85
C LEU A 450 10.56 -17.27 14.13
N THR A 451 9.49 -17.44 14.90
CA THR A 451 8.14 -17.49 14.34
C THR A 451 7.84 -16.17 13.64
N PRO A 452 7.11 -16.18 12.51
CA PRO A 452 6.83 -14.95 11.77
C PRO A 452 5.80 -14.04 12.45
N TRP A 453 5.19 -14.51 13.56
CA TRP A 453 4.15 -13.81 14.30
C TRP A 453 4.47 -13.77 15.79
N ALA A 454 4.00 -12.69 16.44
CA ALA A 454 4.11 -12.51 17.87
C ALA A 454 2.78 -12.05 18.46
N THR A 455 2.37 -12.65 19.58
CA THR A 455 1.12 -12.37 20.29
C THR A 455 1.39 -11.57 21.57
N ARG A 456 0.40 -10.76 21.98
CA ARG A 456 0.40 -9.98 23.22
C ARG A 456 -1.01 -9.92 23.79
N LYS A 457 -1.13 -9.79 25.10
CA LYS A 457 -2.39 -9.51 25.81
C LYS A 457 -2.32 -8.12 26.42
N ALA A 458 -3.39 -7.34 26.30
CA ALA A 458 -3.51 -6.07 27.00
C ALA A 458 -3.94 -6.33 28.45
N PHE A 459 -3.27 -5.69 29.40
CA PHE A 459 -3.59 -5.80 30.82
C PHE A 459 -4.31 -4.55 31.27
N ALA A 460 -5.61 -4.66 31.55
CA ALA A 460 -6.38 -3.61 32.23
C ALA A 460 -6.70 -4.05 33.67
N THR A 461 -7.43 -5.17 33.81
CA THR A 461 -7.82 -5.76 35.10
C THR A 461 -7.80 -7.28 34.98
N GLU A 462 -7.12 -7.99 35.89
CA GLU A 462 -6.95 -9.45 35.84
C GLU A 462 -8.27 -10.24 35.89
N GLY A 463 -9.31 -9.67 36.52
CA GLY A 463 -10.66 -10.24 36.60
C GLY A 463 -11.68 -9.69 35.60
N ALA A 464 -11.25 -8.97 34.57
CA ALA A 464 -12.18 -8.52 33.53
C ALA A 464 -12.67 -9.71 32.69
N ARG A 465 -13.99 -9.79 32.47
CA ARG A 465 -14.59 -10.79 31.55
C ARG A 465 -14.22 -10.51 30.10
N THR A 466 -13.94 -9.26 29.76
CA THR A 466 -13.49 -8.86 28.43
C THR A 466 -11.97 -8.82 28.39
N LYS A 467 -11.38 -9.60 27.48
CA LYS A 467 -9.94 -9.73 27.29
C LYS A 467 -9.58 -9.29 25.88
N ARG A 468 -8.41 -8.66 25.72
CA ARG A 468 -7.93 -8.18 24.42
C ARG A 468 -6.58 -8.81 24.10
N PHE A 469 -6.46 -9.30 22.88
CA PHE A 469 -5.26 -9.91 22.35
C PHE A 469 -4.84 -9.18 21.07
N LEU A 470 -3.53 -9.08 20.86
CA LEU A 470 -2.92 -8.48 19.68
C LEU A 470 -1.97 -9.50 19.08
N ILE A 471 -2.14 -9.81 17.80
CA ILE A 471 -1.16 -10.54 17.01
C ILE A 471 -0.50 -9.58 16.02
N ARG A 472 0.82 -9.63 15.89
CA ARG A 472 1.61 -8.77 14.99
C ARG A 472 2.48 -9.59 14.06
N SER A 473 2.58 -9.17 12.81
CA SER A 473 3.49 -9.78 11.85
C SER A 473 4.91 -9.25 12.04
N LEU A 474 5.88 -10.15 12.15
CA LEU A 474 7.30 -9.83 12.10
C LEU A 474 7.81 -9.76 10.65
N ARG A 475 7.14 -10.48 9.73
CA ARG A 475 7.46 -10.47 8.30
C ARG A 475 7.03 -9.16 7.63
N TRP A 476 5.90 -8.62 8.04
CA TRP A 476 5.41 -7.31 7.62
C TRP A 476 5.27 -6.39 8.83
N PRO A 477 6.37 -5.72 9.24
CA PRO A 477 6.33 -4.81 10.37
C PRO A 477 5.28 -3.72 10.14
N GLY A 478 4.33 -3.63 11.08
CA GLY A 478 3.19 -2.72 11.00
C GLY A 478 1.85 -3.42 10.76
N ALA A 479 1.84 -4.68 10.31
CA ALA A 479 0.61 -5.46 10.21
C ALA A 479 0.23 -6.02 11.59
N MET A 480 -0.99 -5.72 12.02
CA MET A 480 -1.50 -6.09 13.33
C MET A 480 -2.98 -6.45 13.27
N CYS A 481 -3.37 -7.41 14.11
CA CYS A 481 -4.76 -7.78 14.32
C CYS A 481 -5.07 -7.80 15.81
N VAL A 482 -6.11 -7.08 16.22
CA VAL A 482 -6.64 -7.11 17.59
C VAL A 482 -7.85 -8.04 17.61
N ALA A 483 -7.97 -8.84 18.66
CA ALA A 483 -9.18 -9.58 18.98
C ALA A 483 -9.63 -9.25 20.41
N GLU A 484 -10.89 -8.87 20.58
CA GLU A 484 -11.56 -8.71 21.86
C GLU A 484 -12.53 -9.87 22.08
N THR A 485 -12.32 -10.60 23.17
CA THR A 485 -13.16 -11.72 23.59
C THR A 485 -13.90 -11.37 24.86
N THR A 486 -15.10 -11.91 25.02
CA THR A 486 -15.84 -11.85 26.27
C THR A 486 -16.09 -13.27 26.75
N ASP A 487 -15.70 -13.55 28.00
CA ASP A 487 -15.88 -14.87 28.60
C ASP A 487 -17.37 -15.29 28.51
N ASP A 488 -17.62 -16.51 28.04
CA ASP A 488 -18.97 -17.08 27.84
C ASP A 488 -19.78 -16.46 26.67
N GLN A 489 -19.12 -15.81 25.71
CA GLN A 489 -19.72 -15.41 24.44
C GLN A 489 -19.01 -16.10 23.28
N PRO A 490 -19.75 -16.67 22.31
CA PRO A 490 -19.15 -17.32 21.17
C PRO A 490 -18.45 -16.28 20.29
N GLY A 491 -17.22 -16.61 19.90
CA GLY A 491 -16.39 -15.84 19.00
C GLY A 491 -15.63 -14.69 19.65
N ALA A 492 -15.08 -13.87 18.76
CA ALA A 492 -14.23 -12.75 19.10
C ALA A 492 -14.52 -11.62 18.11
N THR A 493 -14.65 -10.40 18.61
CA THR A 493 -14.64 -9.23 17.72
C THR A 493 -13.19 -8.98 17.34
N TYR A 494 -12.88 -8.85 16.05
CA TYR A 494 -11.51 -8.71 15.60
C TYR A 494 -11.39 -7.62 14.54
N GLN A 495 -10.19 -7.07 14.43
CA GLN A 495 -9.88 -6.06 13.43
C GLN A 495 -8.42 -6.15 12.99
N ASN A 496 -8.22 -6.17 11.67
CA ASN A 496 -6.91 -6.07 11.05
C ASN A 496 -6.64 -4.63 10.58
N VAL A 497 -5.45 -4.12 10.86
CA VAL A 497 -4.96 -2.81 10.39
C VAL A 497 -3.48 -2.91 10.05
N TYR A 498 -3.06 -2.20 9.01
CA TYR A 498 -1.64 -2.00 8.70
C TYR A 498 -1.20 -0.56 9.00
N VAL A 499 -0.18 -0.36 9.84
CA VAL A 499 0.48 0.94 10.01
C VAL A 499 1.99 0.75 9.91
N GLY A 500 2.59 1.17 8.80
CA GLY A 500 4.02 0.93 8.59
C GLY A 500 4.57 1.51 7.28
N ARG A 501 5.81 1.13 6.94
CA ARG A 501 6.52 1.64 5.75
C ARG A 501 6.20 0.88 4.44
N GLY A 502 5.44 -0.22 4.51
CA GLY A 502 5.14 -1.07 3.37
C GLY A 502 6.33 -1.91 2.87
N VAL A 503 7.34 -2.14 3.73
CA VAL A 503 8.56 -2.90 3.39
C VAL A 503 8.55 -4.25 4.11
N LYS A 504 8.80 -5.33 3.36
CA LYS A 504 8.88 -6.68 3.89
C LYS A 504 10.19 -6.87 4.67
N ALA A 505 10.11 -7.44 5.87
CA ALA A 505 11.29 -7.81 6.63
C ALA A 505 12.06 -8.95 5.92
N PRO A 506 13.40 -8.90 5.91
CA PRO A 506 14.20 -9.92 5.25
C PRO A 506 13.99 -11.30 5.91
N SER A 507 13.79 -12.33 5.09
CA SER A 507 13.51 -13.71 5.53
C SER A 507 14.74 -14.45 6.02
N SER A 508 15.87 -14.22 5.38
CA SER A 508 17.20 -14.58 5.86
C SER A 508 17.77 -13.34 6.54
N GLY A 509 18.43 -13.41 7.70
CA GLY A 509 19.02 -12.25 8.39
C GLY A 509 20.00 -11.39 7.57
N HIS A 510 20.29 -11.75 6.33
CA HIS A 510 20.88 -10.90 5.30
C HIS A 510 19.82 -9.93 4.74
N GLY A 511 20.15 -8.64 4.64
CA GLY A 511 19.27 -7.64 4.05
C GLY A 511 18.86 -7.97 2.61
N PHE A 512 17.93 -7.18 2.07
CA PHE A 512 17.51 -7.29 0.66
C PHE A 512 18.73 -7.35 -0.28
N CYS A 513 18.79 -8.40 -1.10
CA CYS A 513 19.83 -8.58 -2.11
C CYS A 513 19.20 -8.28 -3.48
N PRO A 514 19.68 -7.25 -4.22
CA PRO A 514 19.14 -6.94 -5.53
C PRO A 514 19.38 -8.13 -6.48
N PRO A 515 18.41 -8.44 -7.37
CA PRO A 515 18.60 -9.52 -8.32
C PRO A 515 19.75 -9.21 -9.27
N LEU A 516 20.45 -10.27 -9.68
CA LEU A 516 21.53 -10.17 -10.65
C LEU A 516 20.96 -9.78 -12.03
N PRO A 517 21.73 -9.08 -12.87
CA PRO A 517 21.32 -8.82 -14.24
C PRO A 517 21.07 -10.15 -14.98
N PRO A 518 20.11 -10.18 -15.93
CA PRO A 518 19.79 -11.38 -16.67
C PRO A 518 21.03 -11.91 -17.42
N ALA A 519 21.11 -13.23 -17.55
CA ALA A 519 22.20 -13.85 -18.30
C ALA A 519 22.16 -13.36 -19.77
N PRO A 520 23.32 -13.04 -20.38
CA PRO A 520 23.39 -12.73 -21.79
C PRO A 520 22.77 -13.85 -22.64
N CYS A 521 22.00 -13.49 -23.67
CA CYS A 521 21.44 -14.47 -24.59
C CYS A 521 22.56 -15.28 -25.25
N ALA A 522 22.37 -16.60 -25.35
CA ALA A 522 23.28 -17.44 -26.09
C ALA A 522 23.22 -17.08 -27.58
N GLU A 523 24.39 -16.94 -28.21
CA GLU A 523 24.47 -16.79 -29.66
C GLU A 523 23.93 -18.03 -30.36
N PHE A 524 23.40 -17.84 -31.58
CA PHE A 524 22.91 -18.96 -32.37
C PHE A 524 24.05 -19.97 -32.61
N PRO A 525 23.83 -21.29 -32.40
CA PRO A 525 24.88 -22.28 -32.53
C PRO A 525 25.42 -22.32 -33.97
N THR A 526 26.67 -21.88 -34.13
CA THR A 526 27.35 -21.79 -35.43
C THR A 526 27.55 -23.13 -36.13
N GLN A 527 27.41 -24.24 -35.40
CA GLN A 527 27.52 -25.60 -35.94
C GLN A 527 26.39 -25.95 -36.93
N MET A 528 25.25 -25.26 -36.86
CA MET A 528 24.11 -25.45 -37.77
C MET A 528 24.16 -24.55 -39.01
N LEU A 529 25.09 -23.58 -39.04
CA LEU A 529 25.22 -22.64 -40.15
C LEU A 529 26.02 -23.29 -41.28
N LYS A 530 25.33 -23.68 -42.36
CA LYS A 530 25.98 -23.97 -43.63
C LYS A 530 26.24 -22.64 -44.34
N LEU A 531 27.51 -22.26 -44.45
CA LEU A 531 27.91 -21.15 -45.29
C LEU A 531 27.71 -21.59 -46.75
N ASN A 532 26.61 -21.14 -47.37
CA ASN A 532 26.44 -21.31 -48.81
C ASN A 532 27.36 -20.32 -49.52
N ASN A 533 27.87 -20.69 -50.70
CA ASN A 533 28.56 -19.74 -51.56
C ASN A 533 27.60 -18.61 -51.93
N ASP A 534 28.12 -17.38 -52.02
CA ASP A 534 27.35 -16.24 -52.53
C ASP A 534 26.74 -16.60 -53.89
N CYS A 535 25.48 -16.19 -54.13
CA CYS A 535 24.81 -16.42 -55.41
C CYS A 535 25.65 -15.81 -56.53
N THR A 536 25.87 -16.58 -57.59
CA THR A 536 26.54 -16.01 -58.76
C THR A 536 25.55 -15.12 -59.50
N ARG A 537 26.06 -14.15 -60.28
CA ARG A 537 25.23 -13.27 -61.12
C ARG A 537 24.29 -14.06 -62.04
N ASP A 538 24.70 -15.26 -62.46
CA ASP A 538 23.91 -16.13 -63.33
C ASP A 538 22.75 -16.79 -62.56
N ASP A 539 22.92 -17.12 -61.28
CA ASP A 539 21.86 -17.63 -60.41
C ASP A 539 20.82 -16.53 -60.08
N GLU A 540 21.25 -15.27 -59.94
CA GLU A 540 20.32 -14.13 -59.73
C GLU A 540 19.42 -13.89 -60.94
N LEU A 541 19.93 -14.12 -62.16
CA LEU A 541 19.19 -13.96 -63.41
C LEU A 541 18.12 -15.06 -63.61
N GLU A 542 18.29 -16.24 -63.00
CA GLU A 542 17.26 -17.30 -63.02
C GLU A 542 16.08 -17.00 -62.09
N PHE A 543 16.30 -16.23 -61.03
CA PHE A 543 15.26 -15.77 -60.11
C PHE A 543 14.72 -14.38 -60.43
N GLU A 544 15.18 -13.75 -61.51
CA GLU A 544 14.57 -12.52 -62.01
C GLU A 544 13.12 -12.81 -62.40
N PRO A 545 12.13 -12.13 -61.80
CA PRO A 545 10.73 -12.33 -62.16
C PRO A 545 10.54 -11.99 -63.64
N GLU A 546 9.86 -12.86 -64.39
CA GLU A 546 9.57 -12.62 -65.80
C GLU A 546 8.95 -11.21 -65.97
N PRO A 547 9.42 -10.41 -66.94
CA PRO A 547 8.90 -9.08 -67.15
C PRO A 547 7.38 -9.16 -67.39
N PRO A 548 6.59 -8.23 -66.84
CA PRO A 548 5.14 -8.27 -66.96
C PRO A 548 4.76 -8.32 -68.44
N LYS A 549 3.93 -9.31 -68.80
CA LYS A 549 3.45 -9.48 -70.17
C LYS A 549 2.88 -8.14 -70.66
N PRO A 550 3.27 -7.66 -71.85
CA PRO A 550 2.76 -6.39 -72.37
C PRO A 550 1.25 -6.47 -72.43
N ALA A 551 0.58 -5.45 -71.87
CA ALA A 551 -0.85 -5.29 -71.99
C ALA A 551 -1.19 -5.24 -73.48
N VAL A 552 -1.80 -6.31 -73.98
CA VAL A 552 -2.31 -6.34 -75.35
C VAL A 552 -3.44 -5.32 -75.39
N GLU A 553 -3.20 -4.18 -76.04
CA GLU A 553 -4.25 -3.23 -76.37
C GLU A 553 -5.31 -3.97 -77.19
N ALA A 554 -6.53 -3.99 -76.69
CA ALA A 554 -7.70 -4.40 -77.44
C ALA A 554 -7.84 -3.47 -78.65
N GLY A 555 -7.62 -4.01 -79.84
CA GLY A 555 -7.82 -3.33 -81.12
C GLY A 555 -8.12 -4.35 -82.20
N GLU A 556 -9.42 -4.52 -82.46
CA GLU A 556 -10.10 -4.85 -83.73
C GLU A 556 -9.28 -5.60 -84.81
N ASP A 557 -9.65 -6.85 -85.10
CA ASP A 557 -10.33 -7.20 -86.35
C ASP A 557 -10.72 -8.70 -86.40
N GLU A 558 -11.98 -8.94 -86.79
CA GLU A 558 -12.57 -10.22 -87.15
C GLU A 558 -11.89 -10.80 -88.42
N GLU A 559 -11.72 -12.12 -88.50
CA GLU A 559 -12.26 -12.96 -89.59
C GLU A 559 -11.94 -14.45 -89.34
N GLY A 560 -12.95 -15.31 -89.52
CA GLY A 560 -12.95 -16.67 -88.99
C GLY A 560 -12.47 -17.80 -89.91
N ALA A 561 -12.54 -19.01 -89.35
CA ALA A 561 -12.68 -20.34 -89.97
C ALA A 561 -12.66 -21.34 -88.80
N GLU A 562 -13.81 -21.87 -88.37
CA GLU A 562 -14.40 -23.15 -88.78
C GLU A 562 -13.54 -24.40 -88.52
N GLU A 563 -14.09 -25.21 -87.61
CA GLU A 563 -14.22 -26.68 -87.63
C GLU A 563 -13.00 -27.63 -87.58
N ASP A 564 -13.18 -28.62 -86.69
CA ASP A 564 -12.70 -30.02 -86.68
C ASP A 564 -11.21 -30.33 -86.44
N GLU A 565 -10.87 -30.75 -85.21
CA GLU A 565 -10.73 -32.16 -84.77
C GLU A 565 -10.43 -32.27 -83.25
#